data_AF-A0A7K1BMC8-F1
#
_entry.id   AF-A0A7K1BMC8-F1
#
_cell.length_a   1.000
_cell.length_b   1.000
_cell.length_c   1.000
_cell.angle_alpha   90.00
_cell.angle_beta   90.00
_cell.angle_gamma   90.00
#
_symmetry.space_group_name_H-M   'P 1'
#
loop_
_entity.id
_entity.type
_entity.pdbx_description
1 polymer ?
#
loop_
_entity_poly.entity_id
_entity_poly.type
_entity_poly.pdbx_seq_one_letter_code
_entity_poly.pdbx_strand_id
1 'polypeptide(L)' 'MTVYDRPFGRHFEDFEVDDVYRHWPGKTITEADDHLFCMITMNHHPTHTNNW' A
#
# COMPACT_ATOMS: atom_id res chain seq x y z
N MET A 1 -2.59 -24.69 -0.47
CA MET A 1 -3.41 -23.47 -0.30
C MET A 1 -3.58 -23.16 1.18
N THR A 2 -2.76 -22.25 1.69
CA THR A 2 -2.92 -21.72 3.05
C THR A 2 -3.28 -20.24 2.99
N VAL A 3 -4.05 -19.77 3.97
CA VAL A 3 -4.39 -18.35 4.10
C VAL A 3 -3.65 -17.81 5.31
N TYR A 4 -2.74 -16.87 5.09
CA TYR A 4 -1.97 -16.25 6.16
C TYR A 4 -2.55 -14.88 6.48
N ASP A 5 -2.85 -14.65 7.76
CA ASP A 5 -3.38 -13.37 8.22
C ASP A 5 -2.28 -12.33 8.45
N ARG A 6 -1.09 -12.72 8.95
CA ARG A 6 -0.02 -11.78 9.36
C ARG A 6 1.42 -12.34 9.28
N PRO A 7 1.93 -12.75 8.12
CA PRO A 7 3.34 -13.12 8.03
C PRO A 7 4.21 -11.88 7.81
N PHE A 8 5.11 -11.58 8.76
CA PHE A 8 6.16 -10.60 8.56
C PHE A 8 7.48 -11.30 8.21
N GLY A 9 8.01 -11.01 7.03
CA GLY A 9 9.25 -11.62 6.54
C GLY A 9 9.09 -13.10 6.17
N ARG A 10 9.70 -13.52 5.07
CA ARG A 10 9.77 -14.91 4.59
C ARG A 10 11.02 -15.12 3.77
N HIS A 11 11.54 -16.34 3.77
CA HIS A 11 12.52 -16.78 2.81
C HIS A 11 11.84 -17.34 1.56
N PHE A 12 12.60 -17.52 0.48
CA PHE A 12 12.05 -17.96 -0.81
C PHE A 12 11.41 -19.35 -0.73
N GLU A 13 11.94 -20.21 0.12
CA GLU A 13 11.47 -21.57 0.40
C GLU A 13 10.14 -21.65 1.15
N ASP A 14 9.69 -20.55 1.78
CA ASP A 14 8.44 -20.51 2.56
C ASP A 14 7.19 -20.17 1.72
N PHE A 15 7.34 -20.06 0.40
CA PHE A 15 6.26 -19.74 -0.53
C PHE A 15 5.75 -21.01 -1.20
N GLU A 16 4.44 -21.24 -1.13
CA GLU A 16 3.77 -22.32 -1.86
C GLU A 16 2.85 -21.75 -2.95
N VAL A 17 2.73 -22.48 -4.05
CA VAL A 17 1.76 -22.15 -5.10
C VAL A 17 0.35 -22.14 -4.49
N ASP A 18 -0.46 -21.17 -4.92
CA ASP A 18 -1.81 -20.90 -4.44
C ASP A 18 -1.92 -20.35 -3.01
N ASP A 19 -0.82 -19.92 -2.39
CA ASP A 19 -0.93 -19.19 -1.12
C ASP A 19 -1.61 -17.83 -1.28
N VAL A 20 -2.47 -17.49 -0.32
CA VAL A 20 -3.17 -16.20 -0.26
C VAL A 20 -2.68 -15.42 0.96
N TYR A 21 -2.01 -14.30 0.68
CA TYR A 21 -1.53 -13.37 1.70
C TYR A 21 -2.50 -12.21 1.84
N ARG A 22 -3.10 -12.06 3.02
CA ARG A 22 -3.98 -10.93 3.33
C ARG A 22 -3.16 -9.80 3.93
N HIS A 23 -3.03 -8.69 3.20
CA HIS A 23 -2.27 -7.54 3.66
C HIS A 23 -3.06 -6.72 4.68
N TRP A 24 -2.43 -6.44 5.83
CA TRP A 24 -2.96 -5.61 6.90
C TRP A 24 -1.82 -4.80 7.53
N PRO A 25 -2.04 -3.56 8.00
CA PRO A 25 -3.31 -2.81 8.04
C PRO A 25 -3.71 -2.21 6.70
N GLY A 26 -5.00 -2.30 6.38
CA GLY A 26 -5.60 -1.42 5.38
C GLY A 26 -5.66 0.00 5.93
N LYS A 27 -5.25 1.00 5.13
CA LYS A 27 -5.30 2.41 5.50
C LYS A 27 -6.29 3.13 4.58
N THR A 28 -7.22 3.88 5.17
CA THR A 28 -8.06 4.83 4.41
C THR A 28 -7.18 5.99 3.97
N ILE A 29 -7.20 6.29 2.66
CA ILE A 29 -6.45 7.43 2.12
C ILE A 29 -7.18 8.72 2.46
N THR A 30 -6.45 9.65 3.07
CA THR A 30 -6.94 11.00 3.35
C THR A 30 -6.35 12.00 2.35
N GLU A 31 -6.94 13.19 2.28
CA GLU A 31 -6.38 14.30 1.47
C GLU A 31 -4.91 14.58 1.82
N ALA A 32 -4.57 14.51 3.12
CA ALA A 32 -3.20 14.72 3.58
C ALA A 32 -2.21 13.69 3.02
N ASP A 33 -2.64 12.43 2.82
CA ASP A 33 -1.78 11.39 2.26
C ASP A 33 -1.50 11.64 0.76
N ASP A 34 -2.50 12.07 -0.01
CA ASP A 34 -2.37 12.40 -1.44
C ASP A 34 -1.47 13.63 -1.64
N HIS A 35 -1.69 14.69 -0.85
CA HIS A 35 -0.86 15.90 -0.88
C HIS A 35 0.59 15.58 -0.52
N LEU A 36 0.82 14.82 0.56
CA LEU A 36 2.17 14.45 0.98
C LEU A 36 2.89 13.64 -0.10
N PHE A 37 2.21 12.63 -0.68
CA PHE A 37 2.77 11.81 -1.74
C PHE A 37 3.20 12.67 -2.94
N CYS A 38 2.33 13.57 -3.40
CA CYS A 38 2.64 14.45 -4.53
C CYS A 38 3.85 15.34 -4.25
N MET A 39 3.98 15.88 -3.04
CA MET A 39 5.11 16.74 -2.67
C MET A 39 6.44 15.98 -2.60
N ILE A 40 6.46 14.75 -2.07
CA ILE A 40 7.69 13.96 -1.98
C ILE A 40 8.13 13.36 -3.32
N THR A 41 7.20 13.18 -4.26
CA THR A 41 7.51 12.69 -5.61
C THR A 41 7.56 13.78 -6.68
N MET A 42 7.42 15.06 -6.30
CA MET A 42 7.39 16.21 -7.21
C MET A 42 6.27 16.12 -8.28
N ASN A 43 5.11 15.57 -7.93
CA ASN A 43 3.93 15.62 -8.78
C ASN A 43 3.22 16.98 -8.62
N HIS A 44 3.21 17.78 -9.68
CA HIS A 44 2.62 19.13 -9.69
C HIS A 44 1.25 19.20 -10.39
N HIS A 45 0.60 18.05 -10.65
CA HIS A 45 -0.69 18.05 -11.32
C HIS A 45 -1.77 18.67 -10.42
N PRO A 46 -2.50 19.71 -10.89
CA PRO A 46 -3.30 20.59 -10.04
C PRO A 46 -4.48 19.89 -9.34
N THR A 47 -4.95 18.76 -9.87
CA THR A 47 -6.04 17.97 -9.26
C THR A 47 -5.72 17.48 -7.85
N HIS A 48 -4.44 17.33 -7.51
CA HIS A 48 -4.01 16.78 -6.22
C HIS A 48 -3.73 17.83 -5.16
N THR A 49 -3.76 19.13 -5.46
CA THR A 49 -3.38 20.17 -4.48
C THR A 49 -4.24 21.41 -4.51
N ASN A 50 -5.07 21.57 -5.54
CA ASN A 50 -5.84 22.78 -5.74
C ASN A 50 -7.32 22.49 -5.49
N ASN A 51 -7.94 23.31 -4.65
CA ASN A 51 -9.31 23.12 -4.18
C ASN A 51 -10.27 24.16 -4.80
N TRP A 52 -10.27 24.28 -6.13
CA TRP A 52 -11.06 25.30 -6.85
C TRP A 52 -12.56 25.02 -6.76
#